data_AF-A0A535U6K1-F1
#
_entry.id   AF-A0A535U6K1-F1
#
_cell.length_a   1.000
_cell.length_b   1.000
_cell.length_c   1.000
_cell.angle_alpha   90.00
_cell.angle_beta   90.00
_cell.angle_gamma   90.00
#
_symmetry.space_group_name_H-M   'P 1'
#
loop_
_entity.id
_entity.type
_entity.pdbx_description
1 polymer ?
#
loop_
_entity_poly.entity_id
_entity_poly.type
_entity_poly.pdbx_seq_one_letter_code
_entity_poly.pdbx_strand_id
1 'polypeptide(L)'
;MFMPENCDVLIVGGGPAGLAAGEAAAKQGVRALILERQHEIGYPIHTSGGSWVSDMQALNIPRALYHPINKVVFVSPQREVSLSYLPAVACVVDVRGLYQ
;
A
#
# COMPACT_ATOMS: atom_id res chain seq x y z
N MET A 1 -13.43 -19.81 20.01
CA MET A 1 -13.39 -18.79 18.95
C MET A 1 -13.96 -17.51 19.56
N PHE A 2 -13.09 -16.58 19.96
CA PHE A 2 -13.51 -15.30 20.52
C PHE A 2 -13.89 -14.38 19.36
N MET A 3 -15.19 -14.20 19.10
CA MET A 3 -15.65 -13.06 18.30
C MET A 3 -15.74 -11.85 19.24
N PRO A 4 -15.20 -10.67 18.88
CA PRO A 4 -15.38 -9.48 19.69
C PRO A 4 -16.88 -9.17 19.82
N GLU A 5 -17.38 -9.13 21.04
CA GLU A 5 -18.82 -9.01 21.34
C GLU A 5 -19.44 -7.63 21.05
N ASN A 6 -18.82 -6.76 20.24
CA ASN A 6 -19.47 -5.67 19.49
C ASN A 6 -18.39 -4.75 18.87
N CYS A 7 -18.39 -4.59 17.55
CA CYS A 7 -17.74 -3.49 16.84
C CYS A 7 -18.80 -2.60 16.19
N ASP A 8 -18.53 -1.30 16.07
CA ASP A 8 -19.44 -0.38 15.40
C ASP A 8 -19.22 -0.45 13.87
N VAL A 9 -18.00 -0.81 13.44
CA VAL A 9 -17.61 -0.98 12.04
C VAL A 9 -16.81 -2.27 11.86
N LEU A 10 -17.24 -3.12 10.94
CA LEU A 10 -16.49 -4.30 10.48
C LEU A 10 -15.85 -4.00 9.11
N ILE A 11 -14.53 -4.12 9.02
CA ILE A 11 -13.75 -3.94 7.79
C ILE A 11 -13.27 -5.32 7.34
N VAL A 12 -13.61 -5.72 6.13
CA VAL A 12 -13.22 -7.02 5.57
C VAL A 12 -12.14 -6.80 4.51
N GLY A 13 -10.91 -7.16 4.88
CA GLY A 13 -9.68 -7.01 4.08
C GLY A 13 -8.65 -6.10 4.78
N GLY A 14 -7.46 -6.62 5.04
CA GLY A 14 -6.31 -5.93 5.63
C GLY A 14 -5.34 -5.36 4.59
N GLY A 15 -5.84 -5.05 3.38
CA GLY A 15 -5.07 -4.35 2.36
C GLY A 15 -4.98 -2.83 2.59
N PRO A 16 -4.34 -2.09 1.66
CA PRO A 16 -4.11 -0.65 1.81
C PRO A 16 -5.39 0.15 2.13
N ALA A 17 -6.48 -0.13 1.42
CA ALA A 17 -7.76 0.55 1.61
C ALA A 17 -8.42 0.19 2.95
N GLY A 18 -8.36 -1.08 3.38
CA GLY A 18 -8.96 -1.53 4.63
C GLY A 18 -8.21 -1.01 5.85
N LEU A 19 -6.87 -1.00 5.79
CA LEU A 19 -6.04 -0.39 6.83
C LEU A 19 -6.26 1.12 6.92
N ALA A 20 -6.35 1.83 5.79
CA ALA A 20 -6.67 3.25 5.76
C ALA A 20 -8.06 3.54 6.35
N ALA A 21 -9.06 2.72 6.03
CA ALA A 21 -10.39 2.82 6.63
C ALA A 21 -10.37 2.57 8.14
N GLY A 22 -9.58 1.59 8.59
CA GLY A 22 -9.41 1.29 10.01
C GLY A 22 -8.72 2.40 10.78
N GLU A 23 -7.66 2.98 10.20
CA GLU A 23 -6.97 4.16 10.75
C GLU A 23 -7.94 5.34 10.88
N ALA A 24 -8.70 5.64 9.81
CA ALA A 24 -9.68 6.72 9.82
C ALA A 24 -10.78 6.50 10.88
N ALA A 25 -11.33 5.28 10.98
CA ALA A 25 -12.33 4.94 12.00
C ALA A 25 -11.75 5.08 13.42
N ALA A 26 -10.54 4.56 13.66
CA ALA A 26 -9.88 4.66 14.96
C ALA A 26 -9.61 6.13 15.37
N LYS A 27 -9.18 6.97 14.43
CA LYS A 27 -8.98 8.42 14.66
C LYS A 27 -10.27 9.14 15.07
N GLN A 28 -11.44 8.61 14.69
CA GLN A 28 -12.75 9.14 15.07
C GLN A 28 -13.30 8.50 16.36
N GLY A 29 -12.53 7.66 17.05
CA GLY A 29 -12.96 6.96 18.27
C GLY A 29 -13.95 5.83 18.03
N VAL A 30 -14.13 5.38 16.79
CA VAL A 30 -15.03 4.30 16.42
C VAL A 30 -14.37 2.95 16.70
N ARG A 31 -15.10 2.01 17.30
CA ARG A 31 -14.59 0.65 17.52
C ARG A 31 -14.67 -0.14 16.22
N ALA A 32 -13.57 -0.17 15.48
CA ALA A 32 -13.46 -0.93 14.24
C ALA A 32 -12.80 -2.30 14.46
N LEU A 33 -13.28 -3.31 13.74
CA LEU A 33 -12.66 -4.64 13.64
C LEU A 33 -12.23 -4.87 12.18
N ILE A 34 -10.95 -5.20 11.95
CA ILE A 34 -10.43 -5.57 10.62
C ILE A 34 -10.25 -7.08 10.57
N LEU A 35 -10.79 -7.72 9.53
CA LEU A 35 -10.58 -9.13 9.23
C LEU A 35 -9.70 -9.27 7.98
N GLU A 36 -8.58 -9.98 8.12
CA GLU A 36 -7.73 -10.37 6.99
C GLU A 36 -7.77 -11.89 6.82
N ARG A 37 -7.80 -12.35 5.57
CA ARG A 37 -7.79 -13.77 5.23
C ARG A 37 -6.39 -14.39 5.41
N GLN A 38 -5.35 -13.62 5.12
CA GLN A 38 -3.96 -14.06 5.32
C GLN A 38 -3.61 -14.09 6.81
N HIS A 39 -2.60 -14.90 7.13
CA HIS A 39 -2.06 -14.99 8.49
C HIS A 39 -1.37 -13.69 8.94
N GLU A 40 -0.86 -12.91 7.98
CA GLU A 40 -0.10 -11.69 8.24
C GLU A 40 -0.55 -10.56 7.30
N ILE A 41 -0.53 -9.34 7.79
CA ILE A 41 -0.74 -8.16 6.97
C ILE A 41 0.48 -7.99 6.04
N GLY A 42 0.23 -7.65 4.77
CA GLY A 42 1.28 -7.43 3.77
C GLY A 42 1.99 -8.69 3.26
N TYR A 43 1.55 -9.90 3.66
CA TYR A 43 2.16 -11.16 3.22
C TYR A 43 1.13 -12.30 3.02
N PRO A 44 1.24 -13.13 1.97
CA PRO A 44 2.16 -13.03 0.83
C PRO A 44 1.90 -11.80 -0.05
N ILE A 45 2.93 -11.34 -0.76
CA ILE A 45 2.86 -10.15 -1.62
C ILE A 45 2.24 -10.54 -2.97
N HIS A 46 1.09 -9.94 -3.30
CA HIS A 46 0.37 -10.13 -4.56
C HIS A 46 0.22 -8.84 -5.36
N THR A 47 1.30 -8.05 -5.44
CA THR A 47 1.35 -6.80 -6.19
C THR A 47 2.79 -6.53 -6.63
N SER A 48 2.97 -5.71 -7.66
CA SER A 48 4.30 -5.21 -8.06
C SER A 48 4.87 -4.19 -7.07
N GLY A 49 4.06 -3.64 -6.16
CA GLY A 49 4.45 -2.56 -5.27
C GLY A 49 4.58 -1.21 -5.96
N GLY A 50 4.16 -1.09 -7.22
CA GLY A 50 4.19 0.18 -7.96
C GLY A 50 3.29 1.25 -7.32
N SER A 51 3.84 2.43 -7.08
CA SER A 51 3.12 3.58 -6.49
C SER A 51 3.73 4.92 -6.96
N TRP A 52 3.23 6.03 -6.42
CA TRP A 52 3.66 7.39 -6.73
C TRP A 52 4.52 7.97 -5.62
N VAL A 53 5.62 8.64 -5.99
CA VAL A 53 6.52 9.30 -5.03
C VAL A 53 5.77 10.39 -4.24
N SER A 54 4.86 11.12 -4.90
CA SER A 54 4.02 12.14 -4.26
C SER A 54 3.15 11.57 -3.14
N ASP A 55 2.60 10.37 -3.33
CA ASP A 55 1.72 9.75 -2.35
C ASP A 55 2.52 9.23 -1.16
N MET A 56 3.69 8.65 -1.40
CA MET A 56 4.62 8.25 -0.33
C MET A 56 5.02 9.46 0.53
N GLN A 57 5.30 10.61 -0.10
CA GLN A 57 5.62 11.84 0.61
C GLN A 57 4.41 12.37 1.40
N ALA A 58 3.22 12.41 0.79
CA ALA A 58 2.00 12.90 1.43
C ALA A 58 1.60 12.04 2.66
N LEU A 59 1.85 10.74 2.58
CA LEU A 59 1.60 9.79 3.67
C LEU A 59 2.77 9.69 4.67
N ASN A 60 3.83 10.50 4.50
CA ASN A 60 5.04 10.50 5.34
C ASN A 60 5.71 9.12 5.43
N ILE A 61 5.68 8.35 4.34
CA ILE A 61 6.33 7.03 4.28
C ILE A 61 7.85 7.22 4.33
N PRO A 62 8.57 6.51 5.22
CA PRO A 62 10.02 6.55 5.29
C PRO A 62 10.67 6.23 3.93
N ARG A 63 11.68 7.03 3.55
CA ARG A 63 12.39 6.90 2.27
C ARG A 63 13.01 5.51 2.03
N ALA A 64 13.32 4.78 3.11
CA ALA A 64 13.85 3.42 3.07
C ALA A 64 12.83 2.39 2.57
N LEU A 65 11.53 2.68 2.63
CA LEU A 65 10.45 1.75 2.27
C LEU A 65 9.97 1.87 0.81
N TYR A 66 10.61 2.72 0.00
CA TYR A 66 10.29 2.79 -1.42
C TYR A 66 11.50 3.18 -2.26
N HIS A 67 11.53 2.73 -3.50
CA HIS A 67 12.58 2.98 -4.47
C HIS A 67 12.03 3.78 -5.66
N PRO A 68 12.32 5.08 -5.77
CA PRO A 68 11.92 5.91 -6.91
C PRO A 68 12.47 5.40 -8.24
N ILE A 69 11.65 5.53 -9.28
CA ILE A 69 11.94 5.12 -10.64
C ILE A 69 12.02 6.37 -11.51
N ASN A 70 13.19 6.59 -12.12
CA ASN A 70 13.44 7.74 -13.00
C ASN A 70 13.25 7.39 -14.48
N LYS A 71 13.11 6.11 -14.83
CA LYS A 71 12.98 5.65 -16.21
C LYS A 71 11.94 4.55 -16.32
N VAL A 72 10.97 4.73 -17.22
CA VAL A 72 9.99 3.70 -17.59
C VAL A 72 10.21 3.36 -19.05
N VAL A 73 10.20 2.06 -19.36
CA VAL A 73 10.43 1.57 -20.71
C VAL A 73 9.21 0.77 -21.17
N PHE A 74 8.60 1.21 -22.26
CA PHE A 74 7.51 0.50 -22.93
C PHE A 74 8.11 -0.31 -24.07
N VAL A 75 7.92 -1.62 -24.04
CA VAL A 75 8.48 -2.56 -25.02
C VAL A 75 7.36 -3.21 -25.82
N SER A 76 7.51 -3.26 -27.14
CA SER A 76 6.75 -4.12 -28.06
C SER A 76 7.73 -5.01 -28.82
N PRO A 77 7.27 -6.06 -29.55
CA PRO A 77 8.18 -7.00 -30.19
C PRO A 77 9.18 -6.38 -31.20
N GLN A 78 8.90 -5.19 -31.73
CA GLN A 78 9.77 -4.49 -32.70
C GLN A 78 10.17 -3.07 -32.26
N ARG A 79 9.70 -2.58 -31.10
CA ARG A 79 9.94 -1.19 -30.70
C ARG A 79 10.14 -1.06 -29.19
N GLU A 80 10.96 -0.09 -28.82
CA GLU A 80 11.09 0.36 -27.45
C GLU A 80 10.84 1.88 -27.39
N VAL A 81 10.14 2.32 -26.37
CA VAL A 81 10.00 3.74 -26.02
C VAL A 81 10.43 3.93 -24.57
N SER A 82 11.48 4.72 -24.36
CA SER A 82 12.01 5.08 -23.05
C SER A 82 11.50 6.46 -22.64
N LEU A 83 10.89 6.56 -21.46
CA LEU A 83 10.48 7.81 -20.82
C LEU A 83 11.34 8.05 -19.59
N SER A 84 11.91 9.25 -19.46
CA SER A 84 12.75 9.65 -18.32
C SER A 84 12.09 10.76 -17.52
N TYR A 85 12.15 10.66 -16.20
CA TYR A 85 11.51 11.57 -15.25
C TYR A 85 12.54 12.05 -14.22
N LEU A 86 12.75 13.37 -14.20
CA LEU A 86 13.60 14.09 -13.24
C LEU A 86 12.83 15.33 -12.74
N PRO A 87 12.32 15.33 -11.49
CA PRO A 87 12.45 14.27 -10.48
C PRO A 87 11.65 13.01 -10.80
N ALA A 88 11.94 11.92 -10.07
CA ALA A 88 11.21 10.67 -10.16
C ALA A 88 9.72 10.87 -9.81
N VAL A 89 8.81 10.24 -10.58
CA VAL A 89 7.37 10.33 -10.35
C VAL A 89 6.79 9.05 -9.75
N ALA A 90 7.30 7.89 -10.17
CA ALA A 90 6.86 6.57 -9.71
C ALA A 90 7.89 5.95 -8.76
N CYS A 91 7.49 4.95 -7.99
CA CYS A 91 8.37 4.16 -7.15
C CYS A 91 7.88 2.72 -7.02
N VAL A 92 8.76 1.83 -6.54
CA VAL A 92 8.39 0.50 -6.05
C VAL A 92 8.50 0.52 -4.53
N VAL A 93 7.46 0.07 -3.85
CA VAL A 93 7.38 0.04 -2.39
C VAL A 93 7.86 -1.32 -1.86
N ASP A 94 8.57 -1.31 -0.73
CA ASP A 94 8.71 -2.49 0.13
C ASP A 94 7.35 -2.75 0.79
N VAL A 95 6.52 -3.56 0.13
CA VAL A 95 5.14 -3.84 0.55
C VAL A 95 5.10 -4.43 1.95
N ARG A 96 6.03 -5.33 2.28
CA ARG A 96 6.05 -5.96 3.60
C ARG A 96 6.47 -4.95 4.67
N GLY A 97 7.57 -4.23 4.43
CA GLY A 97 8.05 -3.21 5.37
C GLY A 97 7.10 -2.01 5.52
N LEU A 98 6.23 -1.75 4.54
CA LEU A 98 5.23 -0.69 4.64
C LEU A 98 4.05 -1.07 5.55
N TYR A 99 3.63 -2.33 5.54
CA TYR A 99 2.39 -2.76 6.21
C TYR A 99 2.60 -3.58 7.49
N GLN A 100 3.84 -3.91 7.85
CA GLN A 100 4.21 -4.60 9.09
C GLN A 100 5.00 -3.66 10.01
#